data_AF-A0A9I9E2U0-F1
#
_entry.id   AF-A0A9I9E2U0-F1
#
_cell.length_a   1.000
_cell.length_b   1.000
_cell.length_c   1.000
_cell.angle_alpha   90.00
_cell.angle_beta   90.00
_cell.angle_gamma   90.00
#
_symmetry.space_group_name_H-M   'P 1'
#
loop_
_entity.id
_entity.type
_entity.pdbx_description
1 polymer ?
#
loop_
_entity_poly.entity_id
_entity_poly.type
_entity_poly.pdbx_seq_one_letter_code
_entity_poly.pdbx_strand_id
1 'polypeptide(L)'
;MCMPKIYTKPSSSLYDENRDECHQPPKLLNLNYGGKKVKDSEIVDFNLRWMNDQMSVETAREFLGKVIKRGNCPENGSGSIETSPHNNLHNW
;
A
#
# COMPACT_ATOMS: atom_id res chain seq x y z
N MET A 1 5.21 -11.89 1.10
CA MET A 1 4.18 -10.98 0.57
C MET A 1 4.61 -10.55 -0.83
N CYS A 2 4.14 -11.24 -1.87
CA CYS A 2 4.47 -10.92 -3.27
C CYS A 2 3.19 -10.90 -4.09
N MET A 3 3.25 -10.38 -5.32
CA MET A 3 2.11 -10.40 -6.23
C MET A 3 1.62 -11.86 -6.43
N PRO A 4 0.32 -12.14 -6.22
CA PRO A 4 -0.20 -13.48 -6.44
C PRO A 4 -0.01 -13.92 -7.90
N LYS A 5 0.51 -15.12 -8.12
CA LYS A 5 0.84 -15.66 -9.46
C LYS A 5 -0.35 -15.76 -10.43
N ILE A 6 -1.58 -15.68 -9.94
CA ILE A 6 -2.79 -15.64 -10.79
C ILE A 6 -2.87 -14.36 -11.63
N TYR A 7 -2.22 -13.28 -11.19
CA TYR A 7 -2.19 -11.99 -11.87
C TYR A 7 -1.02 -11.85 -12.86
N THR A 8 -0.04 -12.77 -12.87
CA THR A 8 1.21 -12.61 -13.63
C THR A 8 1.25 -13.42 -14.92
N LYS A 9 0.18 -14.13 -15.26
CA LYS A 9 0.13 -15.00 -16.45
C LYS A 9 -0.45 -14.21 -17.63
N PRO A 10 0.29 -13.92 -18.72
CA PRO A 10 -0.22 -13.12 -19.83
C PRO A 10 -1.49 -13.67 -20.51
N SER A 11 -1.72 -14.98 -20.42
CA SER A 11 -2.94 -15.62 -20.94
C SER A 11 -4.17 -15.53 -20.02
N SER A 12 -4.03 -14.99 -18.81
CA SER A 12 -5.11 -14.84 -17.83
C SER A 12 -5.87 -13.54 -18.06
N SER A 13 -7.19 -13.57 -17.86
CA SER A 13 -8.01 -12.35 -17.85
C SER A 13 -7.73 -11.43 -16.65
N LEU A 14 -6.92 -11.87 -15.68
CA LEU A 14 -6.48 -11.09 -14.52
C LEU A 14 -5.12 -10.40 -14.74
N TYR A 15 -4.49 -10.65 -15.89
CA TYR A 15 -3.22 -10.02 -16.24
C TYR A 15 -3.41 -8.58 -16.68
N ASP A 16 -2.42 -7.76 -16.35
CA ASP A 16 -2.30 -6.38 -16.81
C ASP A 16 -0.82 -6.14 -17.14
N GLU A 17 -0.56 -5.66 -18.35
CA GLU A 17 0.78 -5.35 -18.84
C GLU A 17 1.32 -4.03 -18.26
N ASN A 18 0.45 -3.13 -17.80
CA ASN A 18 0.83 -1.84 -17.25
C ASN A 18 1.18 -1.95 -15.75
N ARG A 19 2.20 -2.76 -15.44
CA ARG A 19 2.75 -2.93 -14.08
C ARG A 19 4.26 -2.81 -14.10
N ASP A 20 4.85 -2.46 -12.95
CA ASP A 20 6.31 -2.38 -12.83
C ASP A 20 6.95 -3.78 -13.07
N GLU A 21 7.84 -3.84 -14.05
CA GLU A 21 8.59 -5.05 -14.43
C GLU A 21 9.53 -5.51 -13.30
N CYS A 22 10.02 -4.58 -12.48
CA CYS A 22 10.93 -4.85 -11.35
C CYS A 22 10.22 -5.46 -10.13
N HIS A 23 8.89 -5.42 -10.10
CA HIS A 23 8.06 -5.87 -8.99
C HIS A 23 7.31 -7.18 -9.27
N GLN A 24 7.65 -7.85 -10.37
CA GLN A 24 7.16 -9.20 -10.62
C GLN A 24 7.71 -10.21 -9.59
N PRO A 25 6.97 -11.28 -9.25
CA PRO A 25 7.47 -12.33 -8.38
C PRO A 25 8.83 -12.89 -8.86
N PRO A 26 9.78 -13.19 -7.95
CA PRO A 26 9.59 -13.34 -6.51
C PRO A 26 9.79 -12.07 -5.68
N LYS A 27 9.82 -10.86 -6.28
CA LYS A 27 10.03 -9.62 -5.51
C LYS A 27 8.98 -9.47 -4.42
N LEU A 28 9.46 -9.09 -3.24
CA LEU A 28 8.62 -8.86 -2.07
C LEU A 28 8.07 -7.43 -2.10
N LEU A 29 6.78 -7.31 -1.78
CA LEU A 29 6.09 -6.05 -1.60
C LEU A 29 6.76 -5.22 -0.50
N ASN A 30 6.89 -3.91 -0.72
CA ASN A 30 7.25 -2.94 0.32
C ASN A 30 6.02 -2.10 0.66
N LEU A 31 5.45 -2.28 1.86
CA LEU A 31 4.25 -1.54 2.28
C LEU A 31 4.51 -0.05 2.56
N ASN A 32 5.78 0.37 2.65
CA ASN A 32 6.20 1.77 2.71
C ASN A 32 7.02 2.15 1.46
N TYR A 33 6.64 1.66 0.28
CA TYR A 33 7.31 2.00 -0.98
C TYR A 33 7.33 3.53 -1.21
N GLY A 34 8.48 4.05 -1.68
CA GLY A 34 8.75 5.50 -1.75
C GLY A 34 9.17 6.15 -0.42
N GLY A 35 9.08 5.41 0.70
CA GLY A 35 9.51 5.84 2.02
C GLY A 35 10.95 5.43 2.35
N LYS A 36 11.16 4.98 3.60
CA LYS A 36 12.48 4.58 4.09
C LYS A 36 13.00 3.37 3.31
N LYS A 37 14.29 3.39 2.94
CA LYS A 37 14.96 2.22 2.34
C LYS A 37 15.02 1.08 3.35
N VAL A 38 14.57 -0.10 2.95
CA VAL A 38 14.57 -1.34 3.73
C VAL A 38 15.40 -2.37 2.96
N LYS A 39 16.20 -3.17 3.67
CA LYS A 39 16.95 -4.26 3.03
C LYS A 39 15.98 -5.39 2.66
N ASP A 40 16.21 -6.04 1.52
CA ASP A 40 15.35 -7.14 1.05
C ASP A 40 15.22 -8.28 2.08
N SER A 41 16.26 -8.55 2.88
CA SER A 41 16.23 -9.55 3.95
C SER A 41 15.31 -9.20 5.12
N GLU A 42 14.97 -7.93 5.30
CA GLU A 42 14.21 -7.40 6.44
C GLU A 42 12.77 -7.00 6.05
N ILE A 43 12.43 -7.08 4.75
CA ILE A 43 11.20 -6.49 4.22
C ILE A 43 9.92 -7.09 4.82
N VAL A 44 9.94 -8.38 5.18
CA VAL A 44 8.77 -9.03 5.80
C VAL A 44 8.55 -8.53 7.22
N ASP A 45 9.60 -8.47 8.05
CA ASP A 45 9.51 -7.91 9.41
C ASP A 45 9.07 -6.45 9.37
N PHE A 46 9.67 -5.69 8.46
CA PHE A 46 9.31 -4.29 8.24
C PHE A 46 7.84 -4.13 7.88
N ASN A 47 7.32 -4.89 6.91
CA ASN A 47 5.91 -4.81 6.50
C ASN A 47 4.95 -5.13 7.64
N LEU A 48 5.26 -6.13 8.48
CA LEU A 48 4.42 -6.51 9.61
C LEU A 48 4.37 -5.38 10.65
N ARG A 49 5.52 -4.79 10.98
CA ARG A 49 5.60 -3.66 11.91
C ARG A 49 4.94 -2.42 11.35
N TRP A 50 5.11 -2.16 10.05
CA TRP A 50 4.45 -1.06 9.37
C TRP A 50 2.94 -1.17 9.44
N MET A 51 2.37 -2.35 9.14
CA MET A 51 0.93 -2.57 9.31
C MET A 51 0.48 -2.35 10.74
N ASN A 52 1.23 -2.85 11.73
CA ASN A 52 0.92 -2.63 13.14
C ASN A 52 0.88 -1.14 13.48
N ASP A 53 1.87 -0.37 13.01
CA ASP A 53 1.94 1.08 13.23
C ASP A 53 0.76 1.82 12.57
N GLN A 54 0.42 1.49 11.32
CA GLN A 54 -0.68 2.17 10.60
C GLN A 54 -2.07 1.81 11.15
N MET A 55 -2.23 0.64 11.76
CA MET A 55 -3.47 0.21 12.41
C MET A 55 -3.58 0.72 13.86
N SER A 56 -2.47 1.07 14.50
CA SER A 56 -2.41 1.55 15.89
C SER A 56 -2.68 3.04 15.97
N VAL A 57 -3.96 3.41 15.85
CA VAL A 57 -4.44 4.80 15.92
C VAL A 57 -5.33 5.00 17.14
N GLU A 58 -5.34 6.21 17.68
CA GLU A 58 -6.07 6.52 18.93
C GLU A 58 -7.53 6.89 18.65
N THR A 59 -7.81 7.42 17.45
CA THR A 59 -9.15 7.90 17.10
C THR A 59 -9.65 7.36 15.77
N ALA A 60 -10.97 7.26 15.65
CA ALA A 60 -11.61 6.91 14.38
C ALA A 60 -11.29 7.92 13.26
N ARG A 61 -11.04 9.20 13.60
CA ARG A 61 -10.69 10.23 12.62
C ARG A 61 -9.29 10.01 12.02
N GLU A 62 -8.34 9.51 12.81
CA GLU A 62 -7.03 9.13 12.30
C GLU A 62 -7.12 7.92 11.38
N PHE A 63 -7.97 6.94 11.70
CA PHE A 63 -8.16 5.76 10.86
C PHE A 63 -8.92 6.06 9.56
N LEU A 64 -10.06 6.76 9.66
CA LEU A 64 -11.01 6.96 8.56
C LEU A 64 -10.72 8.22 7.75
N GLY A 65 -9.99 9.18 8.32
CA GLY A 65 -9.76 10.47 7.72
C GLY A 65 -10.74 11.57 8.16
N LYS A 66 -10.59 12.74 7.54
CA LYS A 66 -11.41 13.93 7.80
C LYS A 66 -12.82 13.76 7.23
N VAL A 67 -13.79 14.35 7.94
CA VAL A 67 -15.17 14.43 7.47
C VAL A 67 -15.26 15.29 6.21
N ILE A 68 -15.80 14.73 5.13
CA ILE A 68 -16.13 15.46 3.91
C ILE A 68 -17.61 15.87 4.00
N LYS A 69 -17.88 17.17 3.82
CA LYS A 69 -19.24 17.74 3.88
C LYS A 69 -19.58 18.43 2.57
N ARG A 70 -20.86 18.38 2.19
CA ARG A 70 -21.37 19.11 1.03
C ARG A 70 -21.04 20.61 1.17
N GLY A 71 -20.48 21.19 0.11
CA GLY A 71 -20.13 22.61 0.05
C GLY A 71 -18.71 22.94 0.50
N ASN A 72 -17.99 22.00 1.12
CA ASN A 72 -16.56 22.15 1.38
C ASN A 72 -15.76 21.69 0.14
N CYS A 73 -14.66 22.37 -0.16
CA CYS A 73 -13.67 21.85 -1.09
C CYS A 73 -13.10 20.52 -0.56
N PRO A 74 -12.66 19.61 -1.43
CA PRO A 74 -11.93 18.42 -1.00
C PRO A 74 -10.68 18.88 -0.26
N GLU A 75 -10.61 18.63 1.04
CA GLU A 75 -9.40 18.82 1.82
C GLU A 75 -8.62 17.51 1.86
N ASN A 76 -7.29 17.60 1.80
CA ASN A 76 -6.44 16.49 2.17
C ASN A 76 -6.71 16.12 3.63
N GLY A 77 -7.00 14.84 3.84
CA GLY A 77 -7.45 14.32 5.11
C GLY A 77 -7.64 12.81 5.09
N SER A 78 -6.88 12.09 4.28
CA SER A 78 -6.92 10.64 4.21
C SER A 78 -6.62 10.03 5.57
N GLY A 79 -7.26 8.89 5.84
CA GLY A 79 -6.98 8.11 7.04
C GLY A 79 -5.60 7.46 7.01
N SER A 80 -5.21 6.80 8.11
CA SER A 80 -3.91 6.13 8.23
C SER A 80 -3.69 5.14 7.08
N ILE A 81 -4.62 4.20 6.88
CA ILE A 81 -4.49 3.15 5.87
C ILE A 81 -4.53 3.67 4.44
N GLU A 82 -5.38 4.65 4.16
CA GLU A 82 -5.45 5.29 2.84
C GLU A 82 -4.13 5.99 2.51
N THR A 83 -3.53 6.68 3.50
CA THR A 83 -2.22 7.31 3.38
C THR A 83 -1.12 6.27 3.19
N SER A 84 -1.11 5.23 4.03
CA SER A 84 -0.17 4.12 3.98
C SER A 84 -0.73 2.88 4.69
N PRO A 85 -0.69 1.69 4.08
CA PRO A 85 0.06 1.35 2.86
C PRO A 85 -0.75 1.40 1.56
N HIS A 86 -2.01 1.85 1.56
CA HIS A 86 -2.86 1.84 0.36
C HIS A 86 -2.20 2.57 -0.81
N ASN A 87 -1.86 3.85 -0.64
CA ASN A 87 -1.22 4.62 -1.71
C ASN A 87 0.18 4.09 -2.07
N ASN A 88 0.91 3.52 -1.09
CA ASN A 88 2.21 2.90 -1.37
C ASN A 88 2.07 1.70 -2.30
N LEU A 89 1.02 0.90 -2.15
CA LEU A 89 0.76 -0.26 -3.01
C LEU A 89 0.35 0.15 -4.43
N HIS A 90 -0.34 1.28 -4.62
CA HIS A 90 -0.62 1.80 -5.97
C HIS A 90 0.67 2.24 -6.69
N ASN A 91 1.64 2.76 -5.94
CA ASN A 91 2.92 3.20 -6.49
C ASN A 91 3.92 2.06 -6.67
N TRP A 92 3.79 0.99 -5.89
CA TRP A 92 4.62 -0.22 -5.96
C TRP A 92 4.14 -1.10 -7.12
#